data_AF-A0A933ECF1-F1
#
_entry.id   AF-A0A933ECF1-F1
#
_cell.length_a   1.000
_cell.length_b   1.000
_cell.length_c   1.000
_cell.angle_alpha   90.00
_cell.angle_beta   90.00
_cell.angle_gamma   90.00
#
_symmetry.space_group_name_H-M   'P 1'
#
loop_
_entity.id
_entity.type
_entity.pdbx_description
1 polymer ?
#
loop_
_entity_poly.entity_id
_entity_poly.type
_entity_poly.pdbx_seq_one_letter_code
_entity_poly.pdbx_strand_id
1 'polypeptide(L)'
;MIDPWAHVSSHSMDEAVDLLAQRSPALWARRRRRLRGLPYGFGASDAPLHQQRPFLRLMMEDQSTVKVYRKPRQVGVSESSVTEVLWCMDTADSSRTLVYTLPSTKLV
;
A
#
# COMPACT_ATOMS: atom_id res chain seq x y z
N MET A 1 6.30 28.25 -29.01
CA MET A 1 5.19 27.83 -28.14
C MET A 1 5.83 27.09 -26.98
N ILE A 2 5.99 27.73 -25.83
CA ILE A 2 6.65 27.15 -24.66
C ILE A 2 5.59 26.31 -23.96
N ASP A 3 5.85 25.01 -23.77
CA ASP A 3 4.98 24.13 -23.02
C ASP A 3 4.89 24.65 -21.56
N PRO A 4 3.73 25.14 -21.10
CA PRO A 4 3.58 25.70 -19.76
C PRO A 4 3.83 24.67 -18.64
N TRP A 5 3.94 23.38 -18.98
CA TRP A 5 4.20 22.28 -18.05
C TRP A 5 5.68 21.88 -17.95
N ALA A 6 6.57 22.48 -18.75
CA ALA A 6 8.00 22.14 -18.76
C ALA A 6 8.74 22.50 -17.45
N HIS A 7 8.12 23.29 -16.56
CA HIS A 7 8.71 23.75 -15.30
C HIS A 7 8.38 22.86 -14.09
N VAL A 8 7.52 21.84 -14.27
CA VAL A 8 7.27 20.85 -13.22
C VAL A 8 8.48 19.92 -13.17
N SER A 9 9.50 20.32 -12.41
CA SER A 9 10.70 19.52 -12.20
C SER A 9 10.32 18.14 -11.63
N SER A 10 11.01 17.08 -12.05
CA SER A 10 10.79 15.71 -11.56
C SER A 10 10.79 15.61 -10.02
N HIS A 11 11.58 16.46 -9.35
CA HIS A 11 11.58 16.57 -7.88
C HIS A 11 10.23 16.97 -7.30
N SER A 12 9.54 17.94 -7.89
CA SER A 12 8.21 18.36 -7.41
C SER A 12 7.16 17.25 -7.53
N MET A 13 7.29 16.38 -8.54
CA MET A 13 6.40 15.23 -8.72
C MET A 13 6.68 14.14 -7.68
N ASP A 14 7.97 13.86 -7.40
CA ASP A 14 8.35 12.89 -6.38
C ASP A 14 7.88 13.30 -4.98
N GLU A 15 8.02 14.58 -4.63
CA GLU A 15 7.51 15.13 -3.36
C GLU A 15 5.99 15.02 -3.27
N ALA A 16 5.27 15.34 -4.34
CA ALA A 16 3.81 15.20 -4.39
C ALA A 16 3.37 13.74 -4.19
N VAL A 17 4.07 12.79 -4.80
CA VAL A 17 3.80 11.36 -4.64
C VAL A 17 4.10 10.90 -3.20
N ASP A 18 5.16 11.40 -2.57
CA ASP A 18 5.48 11.08 -1.18
C ASP A 18 4.43 11.64 -0.20
N LEU A 19 3.94 12.86 -0.43
CA LEU A 19 2.84 13.42 0.35
C LEU A 19 1.55 12.62 0.19
N LEU A 20 1.25 12.14 -1.03
CA LEU A 20 0.10 11.27 -1.26
C LEU A 20 0.27 9.89 -0.62
N ALA A 21 1.50 9.36 -0.58
CA ALA A 21 1.81 8.10 0.09
C ALA A 21 1.56 8.17 1.60
N GLN A 22 1.68 9.35 2.24
CA GLN A 22 1.30 9.52 3.65
C GLN A 22 -0.20 9.32 3.89
N ARG A 23 -1.05 9.45 2.87
CA ARG A 23 -2.50 9.33 2.96
C ARG A 23 -3.07 8.03 2.40
N SER A 24 -2.22 7.20 1.79
CA SER A 24 -2.66 5.98 1.12
C SER A 24 -1.66 4.84 1.32
N PRO A 25 -2.03 3.76 2.04
CA PRO A 25 -1.16 2.61 2.20
C PRO A 25 -0.88 1.91 0.85
N ALA A 26 -1.81 1.97 -0.11
CA ALA A 26 -1.59 1.42 -1.45
C ALA A 26 -0.48 2.17 -2.21
N LEU A 27 -0.49 3.51 -2.20
CA LEU A 27 0.55 4.31 -2.83
C LEU A 27 1.89 4.16 -2.11
N TRP A 28 1.88 4.18 -0.78
CA TRP A 28 3.04 3.91 0.05
C TRP A 28 3.69 2.56 -0.31
N ALA A 29 2.88 1.51 -0.45
CA ALA A 29 3.36 0.18 -0.76
C ALA A 29 3.96 0.08 -2.16
N ARG A 30 3.35 0.72 -3.18
CA ARG A 30 3.92 0.75 -4.54
C ARG A 30 5.30 1.40 -4.57
N ARG A 31 5.55 2.41 -3.74
CA ARG A 31 6.81 3.17 -3.71
C ARG A 31 7.89 2.50 -2.86
N ARG A 32 7.52 1.92 -1.71
CA ARG A 32 8.47 1.41 -0.71
C ARG A 32 8.57 -0.11 -0.66
N ARG A 33 7.53 -0.85 -1.05
CA ARG A 33 7.53 -2.31 -0.94
C ARG A 33 7.95 -2.99 -2.23
N ARG A 34 8.73 -4.05 -2.06
CA ARG A 34 9.07 -5.01 -3.10
C ARG A 34 8.66 -6.41 -2.70
N LEU A 35 8.23 -7.18 -3.69
CA LEU A 35 8.00 -8.61 -3.61
C LEU A 35 8.95 -9.31 -4.56
N ARG A 36 9.86 -10.14 -4.03
CA ARG A 36 10.83 -10.89 -4.85
C ARG A 36 11.61 -9.97 -5.82
N GLY A 37 11.98 -8.77 -5.34
CA GLY A 37 12.72 -7.76 -6.12
C GLY A 37 11.85 -6.85 -7.00
N LEU A 38 10.59 -7.21 -7.28
CA LEU A 38 9.68 -6.42 -8.09
C LEU A 38 8.86 -5.44 -7.24
N PRO A 39 8.51 -4.24 -7.76
CA PRO A 39 7.61 -3.32 -7.08
C PRO A 39 6.29 -3.99 -6.71
N TYR A 40 5.76 -3.66 -5.54
CA TYR A 40 4.48 -4.20 -5.12
C TYR A 40 3.36 -3.62 -6.01
N GLY A 41 2.73 -4.48 -6.81
CA GLY A 41 1.80 -4.07 -7.86
C GLY A 41 0.37 -4.53 -7.60
N PHE A 42 -0.59 -3.63 -7.84
CA PHE A 42 -2.02 -3.94 -7.73
C PHE A 42 -2.76 -4.01 -9.06
N GLY A 43 -2.11 -3.64 -10.16
CA GLY A 43 -2.72 -3.55 -11.49
C GLY A 43 -1.94 -2.67 -12.46
N ALA A 44 -0.61 -2.75 -12.43
CA ALA A 44 0.20 -2.03 -13.42
C ALA A 44 0.03 -2.72 -14.79
N SER A 45 -0.11 -1.94 -15.86
CA SER A 45 -0.40 -2.46 -17.22
C SER A 45 0.72 -3.35 -17.78
N ASP A 46 1.92 -3.25 -17.22
CA ASP A 46 3.12 -4.01 -17.53
C ASP A 46 3.26 -5.31 -16.71
N ALA A 47 2.45 -5.47 -15.64
CA ALA A 47 2.44 -6.69 -14.85
C ALA A 47 1.50 -7.74 -15.48
N PRO A 48 1.92 -9.02 -15.59
CA PRO A 48 1.04 -10.10 -16.04
C PRO A 48 -0.24 -10.18 -15.21
N LEU A 49 -1.39 -10.43 -15.86
CA LEU A 49 -2.72 -10.42 -15.22
C LEU A 49 -2.79 -11.27 -13.94
N HIS A 50 -2.12 -12.43 -13.93
CA HIS A 50 -2.08 -13.34 -12.76
C HIS A 50 -1.34 -12.77 -11.53
N GLN A 51 -0.55 -11.72 -11.71
CA GLN A 51 0.17 -11.02 -10.64
C GLN A 51 -0.60 -9.78 -10.16
N GLN A 52 -1.59 -9.34 -10.94
CA GLN A 52 -2.43 -8.21 -10.57
C GLN A 52 -3.41 -8.63 -9.47
N ARG A 53 -3.35 -7.93 -8.33
CA ARG A 53 -4.24 -8.16 -7.18
C ARG A 53 -5.06 -6.90 -6.88
N PRO A 54 -5.99 -6.50 -7.77
CA PRO A 54 -6.74 -5.26 -7.63
C PRO A 54 -7.59 -5.21 -6.35
N PHE A 55 -8.05 -6.37 -5.89
CA PHE A 55 -8.81 -6.49 -4.65
C PHE A 55 -7.99 -6.13 -3.39
N LEU A 56 -6.65 -6.28 -3.41
CA LEU A 56 -5.81 -5.82 -2.29
C LEU A 56 -5.78 -4.28 -2.26
N ARG A 57 -5.82 -3.62 -3.42
CA ARG A 57 -5.87 -2.16 -3.52
C ARG A 57 -7.10 -1.60 -2.84
N LEU A 58 -8.27 -2.17 -3.12
CA LEU A 58 -9.54 -1.72 -2.55
C LEU A 58 -9.54 -1.75 -1.02
N MET A 59 -8.95 -2.79 -0.42
CA MET A 59 -8.85 -2.88 1.05
C MET A 59 -7.96 -1.78 1.64
N MET A 60 -6.85 -1.47 0.96
CA MET A 60 -5.92 -0.42 1.36
C MET A 60 -6.45 1.00 1.06
N GLU A 61 -7.28 1.15 0.03
CA GLU A 61 -7.90 2.44 -0.31
C GLU A 61 -9.04 2.81 0.63
N ASP A 62 -9.74 1.82 1.20
CA ASP A 62 -10.69 2.06 2.29
C ASP A 62 -9.97 2.70 3.49
N GLN A 63 -10.45 3.85 3.97
CA GLN A 63 -9.89 4.56 5.14
C GLN A 63 -10.83 4.53 6.35
N SER A 64 -11.81 3.61 6.35
CA SER A 64 -12.71 3.41 7.49
C SER A 64 -11.92 3.04 8.74
N THR A 65 -12.37 3.53 9.90
CA THR A 65 -11.74 3.26 11.20
C THR A 65 -11.77 1.77 11.58
N VAL A 66 -12.82 1.06 11.15
CA VAL A 66 -12.99 -0.37 11.31
C VAL A 66 -13.19 -0.98 9.93
N LYS A 67 -12.29 -1.89 9.55
CA LYS A 67 -12.36 -2.59 8.27
C LYS A 67 -12.58 -4.08 8.51
N VAL A 68 -13.56 -4.66 7.81
CA VAL A 68 -13.93 -6.08 7.93
C VAL A 68 -14.03 -6.68 6.55
N TYR A 69 -13.42 -7.84 6.36
CA TYR A 69 -13.38 -8.51 5.06
C TYR A 69 -13.74 -9.99 5.16
N ARG A 70 -14.56 -10.46 4.21
CA ARG A 70 -14.84 -11.88 3.98
C ARG A 70 -14.15 -12.31 2.71
N LYS A 71 -13.23 -13.28 2.80
CA LYS A 71 -12.31 -13.60 1.71
C LYS A 71 -11.92 -15.08 1.70
N PRO A 72 -11.64 -15.66 0.52
CA PRO A 72 -11.13 -17.03 0.41
C PRO A 72 -9.64 -17.12 0.81
N ARG A 73 -9.10 -18.34 0.89
CA ARG A 73 -7.66 -18.54 1.17
C ARG A 73 -6.78 -18.06 0.00
N GLN A 74 -5.49 -17.84 0.27
CA GLN A 74 -4.44 -17.53 -0.71
C GLN A 74 -4.60 -16.23 -1.53
N VAL A 75 -5.52 -15.35 -1.15
CA VAL A 75 -5.68 -14.05 -1.81
C VAL A 75 -4.63 -13.01 -1.37
N GLY A 76 -3.87 -13.25 -0.30
CA GLY A 76 -2.80 -12.33 0.14
C GLY A 76 -3.21 -11.28 1.16
N VAL A 77 -4.29 -11.51 1.94
CA VAL A 77 -4.71 -10.56 3.00
C VAL A 77 -3.68 -10.36 4.09
N SER A 78 -2.92 -11.40 4.46
CA SER A 78 -1.81 -11.22 5.41
C SER A 78 -0.82 -10.17 4.92
N GLU A 79 -0.59 -10.13 3.60
CA GLU A 79 0.32 -9.19 2.99
C GLU A 79 -0.21 -7.75 3.01
N SER A 80 -1.50 -7.54 2.67
CA SER A 80 -2.10 -6.21 2.75
C SER A 80 -2.19 -5.72 4.20
N SER A 81 -2.52 -6.60 5.15
CA SER A 81 -2.57 -6.24 6.58
C SER A 81 -1.20 -5.82 7.12
N VAL A 82 -0.14 -6.57 6.81
CA VAL A 82 1.24 -6.17 7.19
C VAL A 82 1.61 -4.84 6.54
N THR A 83 1.21 -4.63 5.29
CA THR A 83 1.48 -3.38 4.56
C THR A 83 0.81 -2.17 5.21
N GLU A 84 -0.44 -2.29 5.65
CA GLU A 84 -1.13 -1.23 6.41
C GLU A 84 -0.49 -0.95 7.75
N VAL A 85 -0.05 -1.99 8.47
CA VAL A 85 0.67 -1.84 9.74
C VAL A 85 1.97 -1.07 9.53
N LEU A 86 2.77 -1.45 8.53
CA LEU A 86 4.03 -0.75 8.21
C LEU A 86 3.80 0.70 7.77
N TRP A 87 2.79 0.95 6.94
CA TRP A 87 2.39 2.30 6.57
C TRP A 87 1.96 3.11 7.80
N CYS A 88 1.18 2.53 8.71
CA CYS A 88 0.78 3.19 9.95
C CYS A 88 2.00 3.50 10.83
N MET A 89 2.99 2.61 10.92
CA MET A 89 4.24 2.90 11.64
C MET A 89 5.05 4.04 11.03
N ASP A 90 5.08 4.14 9.70
CA ASP A 90 5.85 5.15 8.97
C ASP A 90 5.17 6.53 9.00
N THR A 91 3.84 6.56 9.14
CA THR A 91 3.04 7.79 9.00
C THR A 91 2.36 8.26 10.28
N ALA A 92 2.16 7.39 11.26
CA ALA A 92 1.59 7.76 12.53
C ALA A 92 2.64 8.41 13.43
N ASP A 93 2.15 9.31 14.28
CA ASP A 93 2.91 9.78 15.43
C ASP A 93 3.30 8.60 16.34
N SER A 94 4.45 8.72 17.01
CA SER A 94 5.10 7.67 17.83
C SER A 94 4.25 7.21 19.02
N SER A 95 3.11 7.85 19.24
CA SER A 95 2.12 7.59 20.29
C SER A 95 1.19 6.39 20.01
N ARG A 96 1.18 5.83 18.81
CA ARG A 96 0.30 4.70 18.46
C ARG A 96 0.93 3.34 18.76
N THR A 97 0.25 2.55 19.59
CA THR A 97 0.60 1.13 19.80
C THR A 97 -0.12 0.26 18.78
N LEU A 98 0.62 -0.61 18.08
CA LEU A 98 0.08 -1.55 17.08
C LEU A 98 0.03 -2.95 17.66
N VAL A 99 -1.11 -3.63 17.51
CA VAL A 99 -1.34 -4.99 18.00
C VAL A 99 -1.87 -5.86 16.87
N TYR A 100 -1.21 -6.99 16.64
CA TYR A 100 -1.65 -8.00 15.68
C TYR A 100 -2.12 -9.25 16.42
N THR A 101 -3.45 -9.44 16.47
CA THR A 101 -4.05 -10.54 17.23
C THR A 101 -4.40 -11.70 16.32
N LEU A 102 -3.97 -12.89 16.70
CA LEU A 102 -4.34 -14.15 16.05
C LEU A 102 -5.24 -14.97 16.97
N PRO A 103 -6.16 -15.79 16.42
CA PRO A 103 -7.06 -16.62 17.22
C PRO A 103 -6.32 -17.72 18.02
N SER A 104 -5.05 -18.00 17.71
CA SER A 104 -4.21 -18.95 18.44
C SER A 104 -2.73 -18.60 18.28
N THR A 105 -1.94 -18.89 19.31
CA THR A 105 -0.49 -18.67 19.34
C THR A 105 0.31 -19.65 18.45
N LYS A 106 -0.33 -20.71 17.92
CA LYS A 106 0.34 -21.83 17.22
C LYS A 106 0.30 -21.77 15.68
N LEU A 107 -0.15 -20.69 15.07
CA LEU A 107 -0.38 -20.62 13.60
C LEU A 107 0.74 -19.93 12.81
N VAL A 108 1.97 -19.94 13.32
CA VAL A 108 3.17 -19.42 12.62
C VAL A 108 3.84 -20.53 11.82
#